data_AF-A0A095XT77-F1
#
_entry.id   AF-A0A095XT77-F1
#
_cell.length_a   1.000
_cell.length_b   1.000
_cell.length_c   1.000
_cell.angle_alpha   90.00
_cell.angle_beta   90.00
_cell.angle_gamma   90.00
#
_symmetry.space_group_name_H-M   'P 1'
#
loop_
_entity.id
_entity.type
_entity.pdbx_description
1 polymer ?
#
loop_
_entity_poly.entity_id
_entity_poly.type
_entity_poly.pdbx_seq_one_letter_code
_entity_poly.pdbx_strand_id
1 'polypeptide(L)'
;MSLLVIGGHERMEKDYYKLAKNRGYKTKVYTTMSSQVKNSIGSPDAIVIMTSTVSHKLSRIVESQAKKMNIPIFRHKNSSKVAFNECLEEIDVCLGNCVNCGKNKCNKN
;
A
#
# COMPACT_ATOMS: atom_id res chain seq x y z
N MET A 1 8.13 -10.08 2.43
CA MET A 1 7.69 -9.07 1.45
C MET A 1 7.71 -7.68 2.08
N SER A 2 7.66 -6.65 1.26
CA SER A 2 7.76 -5.25 1.62
C SER A 2 6.51 -4.49 1.18
N LEU A 3 6.00 -3.64 2.06
CA LEU A 3 4.72 -2.95 1.87
C LEU A 3 4.91 -1.45 2.06
N LEU A 4 4.42 -0.66 1.12
CA LEU A 4 4.34 0.79 1.27
C LEU A 4 2.90 1.20 1.53
N VAL A 5 2.65 1.97 2.58
CA VAL A 5 1.34 2.53 2.91
C VAL A 5 1.41 4.04 2.80
N ILE A 6 0.48 4.65 2.07
CA ILE A 6 0.35 6.11 2.01
C ILE A 6 -1.06 6.57 2.42
N GLY A 7 -1.12 7.72 3.07
CA GLY A 7 -2.31 8.19 3.77
C GLY A 7 -2.52 7.47 5.10
N GLY A 8 -3.72 7.61 5.65
CA GLY A 8 -4.06 7.21 7.01
C GLY A 8 -3.86 8.36 8.00
N HIS A 9 -4.29 8.14 9.23
CA HIS A 9 -4.07 9.10 10.31
C HIS A 9 -2.76 8.79 11.04
N GLU A 10 -1.95 9.80 11.36
CA GLU A 10 -0.68 9.67 12.09
C GLU A 10 -0.81 8.82 13.37
N ARG A 11 -1.90 9.03 14.12
CA ARG A 11 -2.18 8.25 15.36
C ARG A 11 -2.32 6.75 15.14
N MET A 12 -2.62 6.31 13.92
CA MET A 12 -2.79 4.90 13.54
C MET A 12 -1.56 4.33 12.82
N GLU A 13 -0.51 5.12 12.60
CA GLU A 13 0.71 4.65 11.95
C GLU A 13 1.28 3.40 12.64
N LYS A 14 1.37 3.42 13.97
CA LYS A 14 1.82 2.26 14.78
C LYS A 14 0.91 1.04 14.61
N ASP A 15 -0.39 1.26 14.42
CA ASP A 15 -1.34 0.17 14.20
C ASP A 15 -1.14 -0.47 12.82
N TYR A 16 -0.96 0.33 11.77
CA TYR A 16 -0.66 -0.19 10.43
C TYR A 16 0.64 -1.00 10.43
N TYR A 17 1.69 -0.50 11.08
CA TYR A 17 2.94 -1.26 11.23
C TYR A 17 2.72 -2.61 11.94
N LYS A 18 1.98 -2.63 13.04
CA LYS A 18 1.71 -3.87 13.79
C LYS A 18 0.92 -4.87 12.95
N LEU A 19 -0.16 -4.43 12.31
CA LEU A 19 -1.02 -5.29 11.50
C LEU A 19 -0.25 -5.90 10.33
N ALA A 20 0.52 -5.09 9.61
CA ALA A 20 1.31 -5.58 8.48
C ALA A 20 2.48 -6.47 8.93
N LYS A 21 3.15 -6.13 10.06
CA LYS A 21 4.21 -6.97 10.64
C LYS A 21 3.69 -8.34 11.07
N ASN A 22 2.49 -8.41 11.64
CA ASN A 22 1.87 -9.67 12.03
C ASN A 22 1.62 -10.61 10.83
N ARG A 23 1.53 -10.06 9.61
CA ARG A 23 1.46 -10.83 8.35
C ARG A 23 2.82 -11.00 7.65
N GLY A 24 3.92 -10.61 8.29
CA GLY A 24 5.28 -10.77 7.75
C GLY A 24 5.75 -9.68 6.77
N TYR A 25 5.04 -8.55 6.68
CA TYR A 25 5.46 -7.42 5.83
C TYR A 25 6.48 -6.51 6.50
N LYS A 26 7.58 -6.23 5.81
CA LYS A 26 8.47 -5.10 6.09
C LYS A 26 7.82 -3.83 5.56
N THR A 27 7.21 -3.06 6.46
CA THR A 27 6.32 -1.95 6.06
C THR A 27 7.02 -0.60 6.14
N LYS A 28 6.64 0.34 5.28
CA LYS A 28 6.88 1.78 5.42
C LYS A 28 5.54 2.51 5.34
N VAL A 29 5.30 3.47 6.22
CA VAL A 29 4.04 4.24 6.27
C VAL A 29 4.33 5.73 6.10
N TYR A 30 3.58 6.39 5.22
CA TYR A 30 3.59 7.84 5.04
C TYR A 30 2.17 8.38 5.13
N THR A 31 1.79 8.86 6.30
CA THR A 31 0.48 9.48 6.57
C THR A 31 0.40 10.92 6.06
N THR A 32 1.54 11.61 5.96
CA THR A 32 1.65 12.99 5.47
C THR A 32 2.64 13.13 4.32
N MET A 33 2.59 14.28 3.64
CA MET A 33 3.55 14.63 2.60
C MET A 33 4.90 14.97 3.22
N SER A 34 5.85 14.04 3.13
CA SER A 34 7.26 14.32 3.37
C SER A 34 8.00 14.50 2.05
N SER A 35 8.94 15.45 2.00
CA SER A 35 9.87 15.62 0.87
C SER A 35 10.65 14.33 0.58
N GLN A 36 10.81 13.47 1.59
CA GLN A 36 11.50 12.20 1.47
C GLN A 36 10.72 11.15 0.70
N VAL A 37 9.38 11.26 0.57
CA VAL A 37 8.55 10.20 -0.04
C VAL A 37 8.97 9.89 -1.47
N LYS A 38 9.28 10.91 -2.28
CA LYS A 38 9.75 10.72 -3.66
C LYS A 38 10.98 9.82 -3.76
N ASN A 39 11.89 9.92 -2.79
CA ASN A 39 13.16 9.20 -2.78
C ASN A 39 13.08 7.89 -1.97
N SER A 40 12.05 7.73 -1.14
CA SER A 40 11.95 6.64 -0.17
C SER A 40 10.94 5.55 -0.53
N ILE A 41 10.12 5.75 -1.58
CA ILE A 41 9.18 4.75 -2.11
C ILE A 41 9.91 3.44 -2.39
N GLY A 42 11.05 3.48 -3.07
CA GLY A 42 11.84 2.28 -3.41
C GLY A 42 11.07 1.35 -4.36
N SER A 43 11.25 0.03 -4.21
CA SER A 43 10.58 -1.00 -5.01
C SER A 43 9.80 -1.99 -4.11
N PRO A 44 8.71 -1.55 -3.45
CA PRO A 44 7.92 -2.44 -2.60
C PRO A 44 7.19 -3.51 -3.42
N ASP A 45 6.84 -4.63 -2.78
CA ASP A 45 6.07 -5.71 -3.42
C ASP A 45 4.61 -5.31 -3.64
N ALA A 46 4.07 -4.43 -2.78
CA ALA A 46 2.74 -3.85 -2.93
C ALA A 46 2.64 -2.45 -2.30
N ILE A 47 1.64 -1.69 -2.73
CA ILE A 47 1.33 -0.36 -2.20
C ILE A 47 -0.12 -0.29 -1.76
N VAL A 48 -0.37 0.24 -0.56
CA VAL A 48 -1.70 0.62 -0.06
C VAL A 48 -1.86 2.13 -0.10
N ILE A 49 -2.98 2.61 -0.64
CA ILE A 49 -3.34 4.03 -0.69
C ILE A 49 -4.67 4.23 0.05
N MET A 50 -4.64 4.95 1.16
CA MET A 50 -5.83 5.41 1.88
C MET A 50 -6.36 6.70 1.25
N THR A 51 -7.23 6.58 0.25
CA THR A 51 -7.56 7.64 -0.71
C THR A 51 -8.25 8.86 -0.09
N SER A 52 -8.95 8.69 1.04
CA SER A 52 -9.64 9.80 1.74
C SER A 52 -8.71 10.74 2.49
N THR A 53 -7.47 10.32 2.74
CA THR A 53 -6.53 11.03 3.62
C THR A 53 -5.22 11.36 2.92
N VAL A 54 -4.91 10.66 1.84
CA VAL A 54 -3.73 10.94 1.02
C VAL A 54 -3.93 12.24 0.23
N SER A 55 -2.91 13.12 0.23
CA SER A 55 -2.95 14.29 -0.65
C SER A 55 -2.91 13.89 -2.13
N HIS A 56 -3.60 14.65 -2.99
CA HIS A 56 -3.58 14.42 -4.44
C HIS A 56 -2.17 14.44 -5.05
N LYS A 57 -1.28 15.27 -4.50
CA LYS A 57 0.11 15.34 -4.96
C LYS A 57 0.86 14.06 -4.62
N LEU A 58 0.66 13.50 -3.42
CA LEU A 58 1.27 12.25 -2.99
C LEU A 58 0.78 11.06 -3.82
N SER A 59 -0.53 10.92 -3.98
CA SER A 59 -1.11 9.81 -4.73
C SER A 59 -0.61 9.79 -6.17
N ARG A 60 -0.58 10.94 -6.86
CA ARG A 60 -0.06 11.06 -8.23
C ARG A 60 1.40 10.62 -8.35
N ILE A 61 2.26 11.02 -7.40
CA ILE A 61 3.68 10.63 -7.40
C ILE A 61 3.81 9.12 -7.27
N VAL A 62 3.13 8.53 -6.28
CA VAL A 62 3.21 7.10 -5.99
C VAL A 62 2.62 6.27 -7.12
N GLU A 63 1.46 6.66 -7.66
CA GLU A 63 0.84 5.98 -8.80
C GLU A 63 1.73 6.01 -10.05
N SER A 64 2.39 7.13 -10.32
CA SER A 64 3.34 7.24 -11.43
C SER A 64 4.53 6.30 -11.27
N GLN A 65 5.12 6.22 -10.08
CA GLN A 65 6.24 5.33 -9.81
C GLN A 65 5.82 3.85 -9.85
N ALA A 66 4.72 3.51 -9.20
CA ALA A 66 4.16 2.16 -9.20
C ALA A 66 3.86 1.66 -10.61
N LYS A 67 3.34 2.53 -11.49
CA LYS A 67 3.12 2.20 -12.90
C LYS A 67 4.43 1.88 -13.64
N LYS A 68 5.47 2.68 -13.43
CA LYS A 68 6.80 2.46 -14.06
C LYS A 68 7.44 1.15 -13.62
N MET A 69 7.21 0.75 -12.38
CA MET A 69 7.83 -0.42 -11.75
C MET A 69 6.91 -1.65 -11.74
N ASN A 70 5.72 -1.55 -12.35
CA ASN A 70 4.66 -2.56 -12.34
C ASN A 70 4.29 -3.08 -10.93
N ILE A 71 4.27 -2.20 -9.94
CA ILE A 71 3.91 -2.55 -8.55
C ILE A 71 2.38 -2.49 -8.39
N PRO A 72 1.74 -3.52 -7.80
CA PRO A 72 0.31 -3.51 -7.57
C PRO A 72 -0.10 -2.49 -6.49
N ILE A 73 -1.21 -1.80 -6.75
CA ILE A 73 -1.77 -0.78 -5.85
C ILE A 73 -3.13 -1.24 -5.33
N PHE A 74 -3.29 -1.20 -4.01
CA PHE A 74 -4.50 -1.48 -3.27
C PHE A 74 -5.02 -0.16 -2.69
N ARG A 75 -6.28 0.17 -2.95
CA ARG A 75 -6.87 1.47 -2.59
C ARG A 75 -8.03 1.24 -1.66
N HIS A 76 -8.15 2.07 -0.63
CA HIS A 76 -9.31 2.07 0.24
C HIS A 76 -9.76 3.48 0.60
N LYS A 77 -11.08 3.72 0.64
CA LYS A 77 -11.66 5.05 0.95
C LYS A 77 -11.70 5.35 2.45
N ASN A 78 -11.52 4.36 3.29
CA ASN A 78 -11.44 4.51 4.75
C ASN A 78 -10.01 4.21 5.22
N SER A 79 -9.57 4.91 6.26
CA SER A 79 -8.27 4.77 6.91
C SER A 79 -8.30 3.89 8.17
N SER A 80 -9.42 3.24 8.50
CA SER A 80 -9.54 2.42 9.71
C SER A 80 -8.62 1.18 9.70
N LYS A 81 -8.46 0.54 10.87
CA LYS A 81 -7.74 -0.74 10.99
C LYS A 81 -8.41 -1.86 10.17
N VAL A 82 -9.74 -1.86 10.12
CA VAL A 82 -10.53 -2.83 9.35
C VAL A 82 -10.24 -2.68 7.86
N ALA A 83 -10.34 -1.45 7.35
CA ALA A 83 -10.00 -1.11 5.97
C ALA A 83 -8.57 -1.52 5.59
N PHE A 84 -7.62 -1.34 6.51
CA PHE A 84 -6.24 -1.76 6.28
C PHE A 84 -6.09 -3.28 6.25
N ASN A 85 -6.79 -4.01 7.14
CA ASN A 85 -6.79 -5.48 7.12
C ASN A 85 -7.39 -6.04 5.83
N GLU A 86 -8.49 -5.47 5.34
CA GLU A 86 -9.08 -5.85 4.05
C GLU A 86 -8.05 -5.67 2.91
N CYS A 87 -7.30 -4.57 2.91
CA CYS A 87 -6.21 -4.39 1.95
C CYS A 87 -5.13 -5.46 2.08
N LEU A 88 -4.72 -5.82 3.30
CA LEU A 88 -3.72 -6.87 3.53
C LEU A 88 -4.19 -8.24 3.03
N GLU A 89 -5.48 -8.57 3.23
CA GLU A 89 -6.08 -9.81 2.72
C GLU A 89 -6.05 -9.87 1.20
N GLU A 90 -6.43 -8.79 0.53
CA GLU A 90 -6.33 -8.70 -0.91
C GLU A 90 -4.88 -8.84 -1.40
N ILE A 91 -3.92 -8.25 -0.69
CA ILE A 91 -2.49 -8.36 -1.03
C ILE A 91 -2.01 -9.80 -0.88
N ASP A 92 -2.34 -10.46 0.22
CA ASP A 92 -1.94 -11.86 0.48
C ASP A 92 -2.45 -12.79 -0.62
N VAL A 93 -3.71 -12.61 -1.05
CA VAL A 93 -4.28 -13.35 -2.18
C VAL A 93 -3.53 -13.06 -3.47
N CYS A 94 -3.31 -11.78 -3.79
CA CYS A 94 -2.68 -11.41 -5.07
C CYS A 94 -1.19 -11.76 -5.15
N LEU A 95 -0.45 -11.75 -4.04
CA LEU A 95 0.97 -12.10 -4.01
C LEU A 95 1.22 -13.59 -3.77
N GLY A 96 0.32 -14.29 -3.09
CA GLY A 96 0.44 -15.71 -2.77
C GLY A 96 -0.24 -16.66 -3.76
N ASN A 97 -1.42 -16.29 -4.30
CA ASN A 97 -2.25 -17.15 -5.16
C ASN A 97 -3.00 -16.31 -6.22
N CYS A 98 -2.31 -16.04 -7.33
CA CYS A 98 -2.79 -15.14 -8.38
C CYS A 98 -4.14 -15.49 -9.03
N VAL A 99 -4.57 -16.76 -8.96
CA VAL A 99 -5.80 -17.26 -9.59
C VAL A 99 -7.07 -16.54 -9.07
N ASN A 100 -7.04 -16.08 -7.82
CA ASN A 100 -8.19 -15.45 -7.15
C ASN A 100 -8.03 -13.93 -6.96
N CYS A 101 -7.02 -13.31 -7.57
CA CYS A 101 -6.82 -11.88 -7.48
C CYS A 101 -7.86 -11.15 -8.33
N GLY A 102 -8.85 -10.51 -7.69
CA GLY A 102 -9.88 -9.70 -8.36
C GLY A 102 -9.36 -8.43 -9.04
N LYS A 103 -8.04 -8.20 -9.05
CA LYS A 103 -7.37 -7.10 -9.75
C LYS A 103 -6.58 -7.69 -10.92
N ASN A 104 -6.85 -7.18 -12.12
CA ASN A 104 -6.31 -7.58 -13.44
C ASN A 104 -4.77 -7.53 -13.62
N LYS A 105 -3.95 -7.73 -12.57
CA LYS A 105 -2.49 -7.59 -12.62
C LYS A 105 -1.72 -8.71 -11.94
N CYS A 106 -2.27 -9.91 -11.95
CA CYS A 106 -1.43 -11.09 -11.96
C CYS A 106 -0.74 -11.13 -13.31
N ASN A 107 0.56 -10.82 -13.35
CA ASN A 107 1.37 -10.99 -14.56
C ASN A 107 1.23 -12.44 -15.01
N LYS A 108 0.33 -12.69 -15.97
CA LYS A 108 0.34 -13.91 -16.76
C LYS A 108 1.57 -13.78 -17.64
N ASN A 109 2.66 -14.41 -17.24
CA ASN A 109 3.72 -14.76 -18.17
C ASN A 109 3.14 -15.65 -19.27
#